data_AF-A0A7V5K8D5-F1
#
_entry.id   AF-A0A7V5K8D5-F1
#
_cell.length_a   1.000
_cell.length_b   1.000
_cell.length_c   1.000
_cell.angle_alpha   90.00
_cell.angle_beta   90.00
_cell.angle_gamma   90.00
#
_symmetry.space_group_name_H-M   'P 1'
#
loop_
_entity.id
_entity.type
_entity.pdbx_description
1 polymer ?
#
loop_
_entity_poly.entity_id
_entity_poly.type
_entity_poly.pdbx_seq_one_letter_code
_entity_poly.pdbx_strand_id
1 'polypeptide(L)'
;MATKGETPKGSKPFFWVSLEKPPRKDKPPDHDRFQDWSGRLEVEIEVVSTYLYVGSGTFELFPLDGQEQVCYAFARRNGELVIPGTSVKGAVRNVLEAISNSCVRQTDKKEGVHGSHRACEGVDKLCPACRLFGTTGYRGRVHFSDAVPVGEVKTERIKIADLWPPRLAKGRKFYQAREFQALDKRPEKSHRFLEVVPRRSRFAASLYFENASSAEMGLLMRAWGLDVQESKQESKVVHAFPIKLGGAKPRCLGAVYLRPKRLYLIQEGPDFFSALRSGGTPASLREKLRVWLEDKSLLDGKAWETFLREAKLKHEPCPVEVY
;
A
#
# COMPACT_ATOMS: atom_id res chain seq x y z
N MET A 1 -10.79 -18.60 45.99
CA MET A 1 -10.13 -17.64 45.07
C MET A 1 -10.06 -18.29 43.71
N ALA A 2 -10.98 -17.93 42.81
CA ALA A 2 -11.02 -18.47 41.47
C ALA A 2 -9.87 -17.89 40.63
N THR A 3 -9.02 -18.76 40.12
CA THR A 3 -8.00 -18.46 39.13
C THR A 3 -8.70 -18.01 37.84
N LYS A 4 -8.51 -16.74 37.47
CA LYS A 4 -8.92 -16.23 36.16
C LYS A 4 -8.16 -17.02 35.10
N GLY A 5 -8.88 -17.82 34.31
CA GLY A 5 -8.33 -18.50 33.14
C GLY A 5 -7.78 -17.48 32.15
N GLU A 6 -6.51 -17.63 31.80
CA GLU A 6 -5.93 -16.92 30.66
C GLU A 6 -6.61 -17.42 29.38
N THR A 7 -7.46 -16.60 28.78
CA THR A 7 -7.89 -16.77 27.39
C THR A 7 -6.65 -16.82 26.48
N PRO A 8 -6.60 -17.72 25.48
CA PRO A 8 -5.43 -17.84 24.62
C PRO A 8 -5.18 -16.51 23.89
N LYS A 9 -4.03 -15.89 24.14
CA LYS A 9 -3.60 -14.66 23.44
C LYS A 9 -3.54 -14.94 21.94
N GLY A 10 -4.52 -14.45 21.19
CA GLY A 10 -4.54 -14.57 19.73
C GLY A 10 -3.24 -14.03 19.12
N SER A 11 -2.65 -14.77 18.19
CA SER A 11 -1.40 -14.35 17.52
C SER A 11 -1.59 -12.98 16.87
N LYS A 12 -0.67 -12.05 17.14
CA LYS A 12 -0.77 -10.68 16.60
C LYS A 12 -0.77 -10.74 15.07
N PRO A 13 -1.62 -9.96 14.37
CA PRO A 13 -1.87 -10.15 12.94
C PRO A 13 -0.81 -9.39 12.11
N PHE A 14 0.47 -9.60 12.41
CA PHE A 14 1.58 -8.97 11.70
C PHE A 14 2.76 -9.93 11.54
N PHE A 15 3.61 -9.62 10.56
CA PHE A 15 4.87 -10.29 10.30
C PHE A 15 6.00 -9.25 10.15
N TRP A 16 7.23 -9.71 10.24
CA TRP A 16 8.42 -8.90 10.07
C TRP A 16 9.14 -9.25 8.79
N VAL A 17 9.74 -8.24 8.17
CA VAL A 17 10.74 -8.40 7.11
C VAL A 17 12.06 -7.84 7.64
N SER A 18 13.08 -8.70 7.67
CA SER A 18 14.41 -8.38 8.17
C SER A 18 15.17 -7.42 7.24
N LEU A 19 16.13 -6.69 7.80
CA LEU A 19 17.02 -5.76 7.09
C LEU A 19 18.43 -6.36 7.03
N GLU A 20 18.65 -7.35 6.15
CA GLU A 20 19.84 -8.22 6.24
C GLU A 20 21.05 -7.69 5.46
N LYS A 21 20.83 -7.03 4.31
CA LYS A 21 21.89 -6.57 3.41
C LYS A 21 21.94 -5.04 3.36
N PRO A 22 23.02 -4.39 2.91
CA PRO A 22 22.96 -2.97 2.59
C PRO A 22 22.00 -2.71 1.41
N PRO A 23 21.28 -1.57 1.37
CA PRO A 23 20.49 -1.17 0.22
C PRO A 23 21.37 -1.00 -1.03
N ARG A 24 20.92 -1.51 -2.18
CA ARG A 24 21.49 -1.15 -3.48
C ARG A 24 21.22 0.34 -3.74
N LYS A 25 22.26 1.12 -4.04
CA LYS A 25 22.15 2.56 -4.30
C LYS A 25 22.84 2.88 -5.60
N ASP A 26 22.09 3.42 -6.54
CA ASP A 26 22.56 3.79 -7.86
C ASP A 26 22.20 5.26 -8.14
N LYS A 27 22.84 5.86 -9.14
CA LYS A 27 22.47 7.20 -9.60
C LYS A 27 21.07 7.14 -10.23
N PRO A 28 20.10 7.97 -9.79
CA PRO A 28 18.83 8.10 -10.47
C PRO A 28 19.01 8.76 -11.85
N PRO A 29 18.08 8.54 -12.79
CA PRO A 29 18.03 9.35 -14.00
C PRO A 29 17.67 10.81 -13.66
N ASP A 30 18.17 11.74 -14.47
CA ASP A 30 17.80 13.14 -14.35
C ASP A 30 16.37 13.39 -14.90
N HIS A 31 15.83 14.58 -14.64
CA HIS A 31 14.50 15.00 -15.10
C HIS A 31 14.54 15.87 -16.37
N ASP A 32 15.71 16.05 -16.97
CA ASP A 32 15.94 16.91 -18.13
C ASP A 32 15.54 16.25 -19.46
N ARG A 33 15.52 14.91 -19.49
CA ARG A 33 15.25 14.11 -20.69
C ARG A 33 14.30 12.96 -20.38
N PHE A 34 13.53 12.55 -21.38
CA PHE A 34 12.79 11.28 -21.30
C PHE A 34 13.73 10.11 -21.65
N GLN A 35 13.56 9.00 -20.94
CA GLN A 35 14.22 7.74 -21.18
C GLN A 35 13.33 6.59 -20.68
N ASP A 36 13.67 5.34 -20.99
CA ASP A 36 12.99 4.14 -20.47
C ASP A 36 11.44 4.22 -20.58
N TRP A 37 10.72 3.89 -19.50
CA TRP A 37 9.25 3.90 -19.46
C TRP A 37 8.73 5.18 -18.82
N SER A 38 7.92 5.92 -19.57
CA SER A 38 7.13 7.04 -19.08
C SER A 38 5.66 6.86 -19.49
N GLY A 39 4.73 7.29 -18.65
CA GLY A 39 3.31 7.16 -18.97
C GLY A 39 2.37 7.18 -17.78
N ARG A 40 1.16 6.70 -18.04
CA ARG A 40 0.04 6.68 -17.10
C ARG A 40 -0.63 5.32 -17.11
N LEU A 41 -0.87 4.78 -15.91
CA LEU A 41 -1.58 3.54 -15.69
C LEU A 41 -2.85 3.82 -14.89
N GLU A 42 -3.99 3.62 -15.51
CA GLU A 42 -5.28 3.67 -14.83
C GLU A 42 -5.44 2.42 -13.97
N VAL A 43 -5.84 2.63 -12.71
CA VAL A 43 -5.91 1.59 -11.69
C VAL A 43 -7.22 1.67 -10.93
N GLU A 44 -7.77 0.52 -10.59
CA GLU A 44 -8.93 0.40 -9.71
C GLU A 44 -8.50 -0.26 -8.39
N ILE A 45 -8.79 0.40 -7.29
CA ILE A 45 -8.60 -0.11 -5.94
C ILE A 45 -9.87 -0.85 -5.54
N GLU A 46 -9.79 -2.16 -5.31
CA GLU A 46 -10.90 -2.95 -4.76
C GLU A 46 -10.63 -3.31 -3.29
N VAL A 47 -11.61 -3.04 -2.42
CA VAL A 47 -11.57 -3.44 -1.02
C VAL A 47 -11.90 -4.93 -0.89
N VAL A 48 -10.97 -5.72 -0.32
CA VAL A 48 -11.14 -7.16 -0.15
C VAL A 48 -11.28 -7.62 1.29
N SER A 49 -10.76 -6.86 2.26
CA SER A 49 -11.15 -7.02 3.66
C SER A 49 -12.60 -6.60 3.88
N THR A 50 -13.18 -6.98 5.02
CA THR A 50 -14.54 -6.60 5.41
C THR A 50 -14.77 -5.09 5.31
N TYR A 51 -13.80 -4.29 5.75
CA TYR A 51 -13.87 -2.84 5.72
C TYR A 51 -12.53 -2.20 5.32
N LEU A 52 -12.59 -1.00 4.75
CA LEU A 52 -11.47 -0.08 4.58
C LEU A 52 -11.79 1.22 5.33
N TYR A 53 -10.80 1.71 6.08
CA TYR A 53 -10.83 3.02 6.71
C TYR A 53 -9.66 3.86 6.19
N VAL A 54 -9.93 5.04 5.64
CA VAL A 54 -8.92 6.03 5.28
C VAL A 54 -9.33 7.34 5.93
N GLY A 55 -8.61 7.76 6.97
CA GLY A 55 -8.93 8.99 7.70
C GLY A 55 -8.17 10.20 7.16
N SER A 56 -8.75 11.39 7.33
CA SER A 56 -8.09 12.68 7.09
C SER A 56 -7.87 13.51 8.36
N GLY A 57 -8.27 12.98 9.53
CA GLY A 57 -8.20 13.66 10.83
C GLY A 57 -9.51 14.34 11.23
N THR A 58 -10.52 14.34 10.36
CA THR A 58 -11.85 14.90 10.62
C THR A 58 -12.70 13.96 11.46
N PHE A 59 -13.60 14.56 12.23
CA PHE A 59 -14.57 13.87 13.06
C PHE A 59 -15.99 14.24 12.64
N GLU A 60 -16.91 13.29 12.80
CA GLU A 60 -18.35 13.50 12.67
C GLU A 60 -19.04 13.07 13.96
N LEU A 61 -20.13 13.76 14.30
CA LEU A 61 -21.03 13.35 15.38
C LEU A 61 -22.18 12.52 14.81
N PHE A 62 -22.60 11.50 15.54
CA PHE A 62 -23.80 10.74 15.20
C PHE A 62 -24.55 10.32 16.48
N PRO A 63 -25.89 10.24 16.43
CA PRO A 63 -26.67 9.77 17.55
C PRO A 63 -26.55 8.24 17.68
N LEU A 64 -26.34 7.76 18.90
CA LEU A 64 -26.39 6.35 19.27
C LEU A 64 -27.02 6.24 20.66
N ASP A 65 -28.09 5.46 20.79
CA ASP A 65 -28.82 5.26 22.05
C ASP A 65 -29.19 6.58 22.77
N GLY A 66 -29.57 7.60 22.00
CA GLY A 66 -29.98 8.91 22.53
C GLY A 66 -28.82 9.83 22.94
N GLN A 67 -27.56 9.45 22.71
CA GLN A 67 -26.38 10.28 22.98
C GLN A 67 -25.56 10.52 21.71
N GLU A 68 -24.94 11.70 21.62
CA GLU A 68 -23.98 11.98 20.54
C GLU A 68 -22.67 11.23 20.77
N GLN A 69 -22.20 10.56 19.73
CA GLN A 69 -20.93 9.84 19.71
C GLN A 69 -20.01 10.41 18.64
N VAL A 70 -18.71 10.39 18.92
CA VAL A 70 -17.68 10.83 17.98
C VAL A 70 -17.27 9.68 17.07
N CYS A 71 -17.27 9.94 15.77
CA CYS A 71 -16.82 9.03 14.73
C CYS A 71 -15.65 9.64 13.96
N TYR A 72 -14.59 8.88 13.74
CA TYR A 72 -13.53 9.30 12.83
C TYR A 72 -14.03 9.14 11.39
N ALA A 73 -14.13 10.24 10.67
CA ALA A 73 -14.73 10.28 9.34
C ALA A 73 -13.79 9.70 8.28
N PHE A 74 -14.37 9.11 7.24
CA PHE A 74 -13.62 8.73 6.05
C PHE A 74 -13.15 10.00 5.32
N ALA A 75 -11.98 9.93 4.67
CA ALA A 75 -11.40 11.07 3.98
C ALA A 75 -12.33 11.54 2.85
N ARG A 76 -12.53 12.86 2.78
CA ARG A 76 -13.35 13.51 1.76
C ARG A 76 -12.58 14.64 1.07
N ARG A 77 -12.90 14.89 -0.19
CA ARG A 77 -12.47 16.07 -0.96
C ARG A 77 -13.72 16.69 -1.57
N ASN A 78 -13.98 17.97 -1.28
CA ASN A 78 -15.20 18.67 -1.70
C ASN A 78 -16.50 17.93 -1.29
N GLY A 79 -16.50 17.30 -0.09
CA GLY A 79 -17.65 16.55 0.43
C GLY A 79 -17.76 15.10 -0.08
N GLU A 80 -17.03 14.72 -1.12
CA GLU A 80 -17.05 13.37 -1.70
C GLU A 80 -15.97 12.48 -1.09
N LEU A 81 -16.28 11.18 -0.90
CA LEU A 81 -15.31 10.20 -0.42
C LEU A 81 -14.09 10.14 -1.33
N VAL A 82 -12.91 10.02 -0.74
CA VAL A 82 -11.66 9.94 -1.49
C VAL A 82 -10.65 9.07 -0.76
N ILE A 83 -9.81 8.36 -1.51
CA ILE A 83 -8.56 7.81 -0.99
C ILE A 83 -7.44 8.71 -1.49
N PRO A 84 -6.78 9.50 -0.61
CA PRO A 84 -5.71 10.39 -1.06
C PRO A 84 -4.59 9.63 -1.77
N GLY A 85 -4.06 10.18 -2.87
CA GLY A 85 -2.98 9.56 -3.64
C GLY A 85 -1.73 9.31 -2.79
N THR A 86 -1.51 10.14 -1.77
CA THR A 86 -0.45 9.97 -0.77
C THR A 86 -0.61 8.72 0.09
N SER A 87 -1.84 8.29 0.37
CA SER A 87 -2.14 7.06 1.11
C SER A 87 -1.83 5.82 0.27
N VAL A 88 -2.18 5.82 -1.01
CA VAL A 88 -1.84 4.75 -1.97
C VAL A 88 -0.32 4.69 -2.15
N LYS A 89 0.31 5.84 -2.41
CA LYS A 89 1.77 5.98 -2.52
C LYS A 89 2.49 5.43 -1.30
N GLY A 90 2.03 5.76 -0.09
CA GLY A 90 2.63 5.27 1.15
C GLY A 90 2.48 3.76 1.33
N ALA A 91 1.30 3.21 1.03
CA ALA A 91 1.06 1.76 1.10
C ALA A 91 1.99 0.98 0.15
N VAL A 92 2.12 1.43 -1.09
CA VAL A 92 3.00 0.81 -2.09
C VAL A 92 4.47 1.01 -1.74
N ARG A 93 4.88 2.24 -1.39
CA ARG A 93 6.27 2.56 -1.00
C ARG A 93 6.74 1.66 0.13
N ASN A 94 5.91 1.41 1.15
CA ASN A 94 6.28 0.55 2.28
C ASN A 94 6.61 -0.87 1.84
N VAL A 95 5.79 -1.47 0.96
CA VAL A 95 6.07 -2.81 0.43
C VAL A 95 7.33 -2.77 -0.43
N LEU A 96 7.43 -1.80 -1.35
CA LEU A 96 8.58 -1.64 -2.25
C LEU A 96 9.89 -1.50 -1.46
N GLU A 97 9.89 -0.72 -0.39
CA GLU A 97 11.06 -0.54 0.46
C GLU A 97 11.51 -1.85 1.11
N ALA A 98 10.57 -2.72 1.49
CA ALA A 98 10.88 -4.02 2.08
C ALA A 98 11.38 -5.02 1.03
N ILE A 99 10.71 -5.12 -0.12
CA ILE A 99 11.05 -6.09 -1.17
C ILE A 99 12.23 -5.67 -2.05
N SER A 100 12.83 -4.50 -1.81
CA SER A 100 14.09 -4.06 -2.42
C SER A 100 15.19 -3.78 -1.41
N ASN A 101 14.91 -4.05 -0.13
CA ASN A 101 15.82 -3.76 0.97
C ASN A 101 16.34 -2.30 0.95
N SER A 102 15.44 -1.36 0.63
CA SER A 102 15.74 0.08 0.55
C SER A 102 16.00 0.70 1.93
N CYS A 103 16.49 1.94 1.96
CA CYS A 103 16.74 2.67 3.21
C CYS A 103 15.47 2.85 4.06
N VAL A 104 15.65 3.10 5.36
CA VAL A 104 14.59 3.47 6.31
C VAL A 104 14.65 4.97 6.51
N ARG A 105 13.64 5.69 5.97
CA ARG A 105 13.57 7.16 6.08
C ARG A 105 12.81 7.63 7.33
N GLN A 106 11.81 6.87 7.74
CA GLN A 106 10.95 7.21 8.88
C GLN A 106 11.39 6.37 10.07
N THR A 107 11.93 7.02 11.10
CA THR A 107 12.44 6.38 12.31
C THR A 107 11.97 7.17 13.53
N ASP A 108 11.49 6.49 14.56
CA ASP A 108 11.31 7.12 15.86
C ASP A 108 12.68 7.38 16.53
N LYS A 109 12.78 8.38 17.41
CA LYS A 109 14.02 8.66 18.17
C LYS A 109 14.50 7.45 18.99
N LYS A 110 13.58 6.57 19.38
CA LYS A 110 13.86 5.35 20.15
C LYS A 110 14.18 4.13 19.27
N GLU A 111 14.04 4.24 17.96
CA GLU A 111 14.30 3.15 17.03
C GLU A 111 15.74 3.24 16.49
N GLY A 112 16.55 2.21 16.79
CA GLY A 112 17.87 2.07 16.20
C GLY A 112 17.79 1.51 14.78
N VAL A 113 18.26 2.27 13.79
CA VAL A 113 18.45 1.78 12.42
C VAL A 113 19.93 1.53 12.17
N HIS A 114 20.24 0.33 11.68
CA HIS A 114 21.61 -0.03 11.29
C HIS A 114 22.16 0.99 10.27
N GLY A 115 23.42 1.41 10.42
CA GLY A 115 24.01 2.51 9.64
C GLY A 115 23.85 2.36 8.13
N SER A 116 23.94 1.13 7.60
CA SER A 116 23.74 0.83 6.18
C SER A 116 22.34 1.19 5.65
N HIS A 117 21.32 1.22 6.51
CA HIS A 117 19.92 1.49 6.16
C HIS A 117 19.47 2.92 6.46
N ARG A 118 20.37 3.82 6.89
CA ARG A 118 20.04 5.23 7.01
C ARG A 118 19.46 5.78 5.70
N ALA A 119 18.61 6.79 5.82
CA ALA A 119 18.02 7.49 4.69
C ALA A 119 19.09 7.85 3.64
N CYS A 120 18.74 7.77 2.37
CA CYS A 120 19.66 8.19 1.32
C CYS A 120 19.92 9.70 1.43
N GLU A 121 21.18 10.09 1.34
CA GLU A 121 21.66 11.47 1.39
C GLU A 121 22.17 11.87 -0.01
N GLY A 122 21.90 13.11 -0.42
CA GLY A 122 22.25 13.60 -1.75
C GLY A 122 21.42 12.97 -2.87
N VAL A 123 21.82 13.24 -4.11
CA VAL A 123 21.08 12.80 -5.32
C VAL A 123 21.84 11.75 -6.14
N ASP A 124 23.11 11.48 -5.85
CA ASP A 124 23.95 10.59 -6.68
C ASP A 124 23.83 9.10 -6.35
N LYS A 125 23.35 8.76 -5.15
CA LYS A 125 23.27 7.36 -4.67
C LYS A 125 21.95 7.12 -3.94
N LEU A 126 20.92 6.78 -4.71
CA LEU A 126 19.58 6.54 -4.20
C LEU A 126 19.21 5.06 -4.28
N CYS A 127 18.58 4.55 -3.22
CA CYS A 127 17.95 3.23 -3.25
C CYS A 127 16.70 3.24 -4.16
N PRO A 128 16.22 2.06 -4.62
CA PRO A 128 15.06 1.97 -5.53
C PRO A 128 13.84 2.75 -5.06
N ALA A 129 13.54 2.72 -3.75
CA ALA A 129 12.41 3.47 -3.20
C ALA A 129 12.59 4.99 -3.29
N CYS A 130 13.78 5.52 -3.02
CA CYS A 130 14.05 6.95 -3.15
C CYS A 130 14.08 7.40 -4.61
N ARG A 131 14.58 6.57 -5.53
CA ARG A 131 14.58 6.83 -6.98
C ARG A 131 13.17 6.96 -7.56
N LEU A 132 12.22 6.17 -7.06
CA LEU A 132 10.83 6.18 -7.53
C LEU A 132 9.98 7.20 -6.78
N PHE A 133 9.97 7.17 -5.44
CA PHE A 133 9.05 7.97 -4.62
C PHE A 133 9.62 9.30 -4.14
N GLY A 134 10.89 9.58 -4.45
CA GLY A 134 11.58 10.81 -4.09
C GLY A 134 12.14 10.80 -2.67
N THR A 135 13.09 11.71 -2.47
CA THR A 135 13.72 12.06 -1.21
C THR A 135 14.03 13.56 -1.19
N THR A 136 14.55 14.09 -0.09
CA THR A 136 14.99 15.49 -0.04
C THR A 136 16.06 15.72 -1.12
N GLY A 137 15.85 16.72 -1.99
CA GLY A 137 16.74 17.04 -3.11
C GLY A 137 16.47 16.29 -4.41
N TYR A 138 15.59 15.26 -4.43
CA TYR A 138 15.28 14.50 -5.64
C TYR A 138 13.77 14.25 -5.79
N ARG A 139 13.18 14.69 -6.90
CA ARG A 139 11.74 14.57 -7.17
C ARG A 139 11.40 13.11 -7.47
N GLY A 140 10.35 12.60 -6.81
CA GLY A 140 9.83 11.28 -7.13
C GLY A 140 9.35 11.22 -8.59
N ARG A 141 9.61 10.09 -9.23
CA ARG A 141 9.22 9.79 -10.61
C ARG A 141 7.95 8.96 -10.71
N VAL A 142 7.34 8.59 -9.57
CA VAL A 142 6.02 7.96 -9.53
C VAL A 142 5.06 8.75 -8.66
N HIS A 143 3.83 8.89 -9.16
CA HIS A 143 2.78 9.67 -8.51
C HIS A 143 1.44 8.95 -8.65
N PHE A 144 0.60 9.02 -7.61
CA PHE A 144 -0.77 8.52 -7.64
C PHE A 144 -1.71 9.70 -7.53
N SER A 145 -2.71 9.77 -8.41
CA SER A 145 -3.86 10.65 -8.18
C SER A 145 -4.62 10.20 -6.93
N ASP A 146 -5.43 11.11 -6.40
CA ASP A 146 -6.49 10.73 -5.50
C ASP A 146 -7.40 9.69 -6.17
N ALA A 147 -7.85 8.69 -5.41
CA ALA A 147 -8.78 7.68 -5.88
C ALA A 147 -10.20 8.08 -5.52
N VAL A 148 -11.07 8.10 -6.53
CA VAL A 148 -12.49 8.50 -6.41
C VAL A 148 -13.40 7.27 -6.53
N PRO A 149 -14.57 7.23 -5.86
CA PRO A 149 -15.50 6.10 -5.92
C PRO A 149 -15.88 5.71 -7.35
N VAL A 150 -16.00 4.41 -7.60
CA VAL A 150 -16.58 3.87 -8.85
C VAL A 150 -18.00 3.42 -8.55
N GLY A 151 -18.96 4.22 -8.97
CA GLY A 151 -20.38 4.03 -8.64
C GLY A 151 -20.71 4.48 -7.22
N GLU A 152 -21.88 4.07 -6.71
CA GLU A 152 -22.31 4.39 -5.35
C GLU A 152 -21.52 3.58 -4.31
N VAL A 153 -20.87 4.27 -3.38
CA VAL A 153 -20.17 3.65 -2.24
C VAL A 153 -20.84 4.11 -0.94
N LYS A 154 -21.54 3.19 -0.29
CA LYS A 154 -22.21 3.44 1.00
C LYS A 154 -21.23 3.23 2.14
N THR A 155 -21.20 4.16 3.08
CA THR A 155 -20.38 4.04 4.30
C THR A 155 -21.13 3.34 5.42
N GLU A 156 -20.37 2.74 6.32
CA GLU A 156 -20.86 2.14 7.56
C GLU A 156 -20.10 2.72 8.75
N ARG A 157 -20.71 2.71 9.93
CA ARG A 157 -20.02 3.05 11.19
C ARG A 157 -19.77 1.79 11.99
N ILE A 158 -18.51 1.52 12.29
CA ILE A 158 -18.08 0.36 13.08
C ILE A 158 -17.36 0.81 14.35
N LYS A 159 -17.45 0.01 15.41
CA LYS A 159 -16.67 0.18 16.64
C LYS A 159 -15.40 -0.67 16.56
N ILE A 160 -14.27 -0.11 16.96
CA ILE A 160 -13.03 -0.85 17.15
C ILE A 160 -12.42 -0.55 18.53
N ALA A 161 -11.75 -1.53 19.10
CA ALA A 161 -10.86 -1.30 20.25
C ALA A 161 -9.64 -0.48 19.82
N ASP A 162 -9.18 0.39 20.71
CA ASP A 162 -8.05 1.28 20.47
C ASP A 162 -6.77 0.54 20.08
N LEU A 163 -5.93 1.26 19.35
CA LEU A 163 -4.72 0.73 18.76
C LEU A 163 -3.52 1.24 19.53
N TRP A 164 -2.68 0.31 19.95
CA TRP A 164 -1.47 0.61 20.70
C TRP A 164 -0.25 0.16 19.89
N PRO A 165 0.85 0.92 19.91
CA PRO A 165 2.06 0.56 19.19
C PRO A 165 2.68 -0.73 19.78
N PRO A 166 3.36 -1.55 18.97
CA PRO A 166 4.13 -2.67 19.48
C PRO A 166 5.30 -2.15 20.33
N ARG A 167 5.65 -2.90 21.38
CA ARG A 167 6.72 -2.51 22.31
C ARG A 167 8.13 -2.72 21.76
N LEU A 168 8.30 -3.56 20.74
CA LEU A 168 9.61 -3.92 20.16
C LEU A 168 9.54 -3.99 18.63
N ALA A 169 10.53 -3.38 17.96
CA ALA A 169 10.73 -3.46 16.51
C ALA A 169 11.80 -4.51 16.17
N LYS A 170 11.49 -5.46 15.29
CA LYS A 170 12.43 -6.52 14.83
C LYS A 170 12.78 -6.41 13.33
N GLY A 171 12.38 -5.33 12.68
CA GLY A 171 12.50 -5.12 11.24
C GLY A 171 11.36 -4.27 10.70
N ARG A 172 11.04 -4.39 9.42
CA ARG A 172 9.85 -3.75 8.83
C ARG A 172 8.61 -4.54 9.16
N LYS A 173 7.64 -3.92 9.83
CA LYS A 173 6.39 -4.55 10.28
C LYS A 173 5.30 -4.42 9.22
N PHE A 174 4.67 -5.55 8.87
CA PHE A 174 3.52 -5.58 7.97
C PHE A 174 2.36 -6.35 8.60
N TYR A 175 1.12 -5.95 8.29
CA TYR A 175 -0.08 -6.59 8.83
C TYR A 175 -0.62 -7.64 7.87
N GLN A 176 -1.08 -8.75 8.41
CA GLN A 176 -1.73 -9.82 7.65
C GLN A 176 -3.16 -9.40 7.26
N ALA A 177 -3.70 -10.05 6.23
CA ALA A 177 -5.09 -9.89 5.82
C ALA A 177 -5.92 -11.05 6.38
N ARG A 178 -6.56 -10.81 7.53
CA ARG A 178 -7.42 -11.74 8.28
C ARG A 178 -8.86 -11.22 8.33
N GLU A 179 -9.81 -12.04 8.78
CA GLU A 179 -11.24 -11.69 8.86
C GLU A 179 -11.53 -10.76 10.04
N PHE A 180 -12.20 -9.63 9.78
CA PHE A 180 -12.58 -8.67 10.83
C PHE A 180 -13.54 -9.30 11.85
N GLN A 181 -13.35 -9.00 13.13
CA GLN A 181 -14.29 -9.37 14.18
C GLN A 181 -15.08 -8.14 14.63
N ALA A 182 -16.39 -8.19 14.42
CA ALA A 182 -17.29 -7.12 14.83
C ALA A 182 -17.43 -7.08 16.36
N LEU A 183 -17.52 -5.86 16.89
CA LEU A 183 -17.86 -5.59 18.29
C LEU A 183 -19.30 -5.11 18.37
N ASP A 184 -19.93 -5.28 19.52
CA ASP A 184 -21.22 -4.63 19.76
C ASP A 184 -21.05 -3.11 19.84
N LYS A 185 -22.10 -2.37 19.50
CA LYS A 185 -22.02 -0.92 19.31
C LYS A 185 -22.06 -0.11 20.62
N ARG A 186 -22.22 -0.73 21.80
CA ARG A 186 -22.31 0.01 23.06
C ARG A 186 -21.07 0.89 23.27
N PRO A 187 -21.21 2.18 23.60
CA PRO A 187 -20.05 3.02 23.90
C PRO A 187 -19.24 2.48 25.10
N GLU A 188 -17.93 2.37 24.95
CA GLU A 188 -17.03 1.84 25.99
C GLU A 188 -15.70 2.60 25.99
N LYS A 189 -15.05 2.67 27.16
CA LYS A 189 -13.69 3.23 27.27
C LYS A 189 -12.72 2.42 26.39
N SER A 190 -11.67 3.09 25.88
CA SER A 190 -10.64 2.49 25.02
C SER A 190 -11.17 1.92 23.69
N HIS A 191 -12.29 2.46 23.21
CA HIS A 191 -12.89 2.13 21.92
C HIS A 191 -13.19 3.42 21.15
N ARG A 192 -13.29 3.28 19.83
CA ARG A 192 -13.65 4.39 18.94
C ARG A 192 -14.48 3.91 17.77
N PHE A 193 -15.26 4.83 17.22
CA PHE A 193 -16.03 4.59 16.00
C PHE A 193 -15.28 5.08 14.78
N LEU A 194 -15.32 4.29 13.71
CA LEU A 194 -14.78 4.63 12.40
C LEU A 194 -15.90 4.62 11.37
N GLU A 195 -15.93 5.62 10.50
CA GLU A 195 -16.66 5.57 9.26
C GLU A 195 -15.82 4.81 8.22
N VAL A 196 -16.38 3.75 7.67
CA VAL A 196 -15.67 2.81 6.81
C VAL A 196 -16.43 2.54 5.52
N VAL A 197 -15.73 2.06 4.51
CA VAL A 197 -16.34 1.55 3.28
C VAL A 197 -16.27 0.01 3.28
N PRO A 198 -17.33 -0.69 2.86
CA PRO A 198 -17.40 -2.14 2.93
C PRO A 198 -16.58 -2.83 1.83
N ARG A 199 -16.37 -4.13 2.00
CA ARG A 199 -15.83 -5.04 0.99
C ARG A 199 -16.53 -4.84 -0.36
N ARG A 200 -15.77 -5.01 -1.46
CA ARG A 200 -16.20 -4.80 -2.86
C ARG A 200 -16.42 -3.34 -3.25
N SER A 201 -16.25 -2.38 -2.34
CA SER A 201 -16.15 -0.96 -2.72
C SER A 201 -14.96 -0.76 -3.65
N ARG A 202 -15.12 0.09 -4.67
CA ARG A 202 -14.11 0.33 -5.71
C ARG A 202 -13.82 1.81 -5.85
N PHE A 203 -12.55 2.14 -6.09
CA PHE A 203 -12.08 3.50 -6.34
C PHE A 203 -11.16 3.54 -7.55
N ALA A 204 -11.34 4.50 -8.45
CA ALA A 204 -10.51 4.71 -9.62
C ALA A 204 -9.42 5.74 -9.34
N ALA A 205 -8.18 5.44 -9.73
CA ALA A 205 -7.05 6.34 -9.67
C ALA A 205 -6.16 6.18 -10.91
N SER A 206 -5.12 7.01 -11.01
CA SER A 206 -4.05 6.87 -12.00
C SER A 206 -2.69 6.87 -11.31
N LEU A 207 -1.84 5.92 -11.68
CA LEU A 207 -0.39 6.00 -11.49
C LEU A 207 0.19 6.77 -12.67
N TYR A 208 1.04 7.75 -12.39
CA TYR A 208 1.92 8.39 -13.36
C TYR A 208 3.35 7.97 -13.05
N PHE A 209 4.11 7.68 -14.09
CA PHE A 209 5.51 7.27 -13.96
C PHE A 209 6.37 7.92 -15.05
N GLU A 210 7.60 8.25 -14.69
CA GLU A 210 8.57 8.93 -15.56
C GLU A 210 9.91 8.21 -15.50
N ASN A 211 10.51 7.97 -16.66
CA ASN A 211 11.86 7.41 -16.80
C ASN A 211 12.11 6.10 -16.03
N ALA A 212 11.06 5.35 -15.69
CA ALA A 212 11.17 4.17 -14.86
C ALA A 212 11.78 3.03 -15.66
N SER A 213 12.85 2.40 -15.16
CA SER A 213 13.42 1.24 -15.84
C SER A 213 12.50 0.03 -15.75
N SER A 214 12.71 -0.99 -16.60
CA SER A 214 11.96 -2.25 -16.51
C SER A 214 12.06 -2.89 -15.12
N ALA A 215 13.25 -2.90 -14.51
CA ALA A 215 13.47 -3.37 -13.14
C ALA A 215 12.66 -2.59 -12.10
N GLU A 216 12.58 -1.26 -12.24
CA GLU A 216 11.81 -0.41 -11.33
C GLU A 216 10.30 -0.63 -11.48
N MET A 217 9.82 -0.78 -12.72
CA MET A 217 8.43 -1.11 -13.00
C MET A 217 8.06 -2.51 -12.49
N GLY A 218 8.92 -3.51 -12.68
CA GLY A 218 8.75 -4.85 -12.14
C GLY A 218 8.63 -4.86 -10.62
N LEU A 219 9.55 -4.14 -9.96
CA LEU A 219 9.52 -3.95 -8.51
C LEU A 219 8.26 -3.22 -8.04
N LEU A 220 7.82 -2.19 -8.77
CA LEU A 220 6.60 -1.44 -8.46
C LEU A 220 5.35 -2.32 -8.58
N MET A 221 5.21 -3.08 -9.66
CA MET A 221 4.10 -4.02 -9.85
C MET A 221 4.09 -5.10 -8.76
N ARG A 222 5.26 -5.59 -8.33
CA ARG A 222 5.39 -6.52 -7.19
C ARG A 222 4.96 -5.89 -5.86
N ALA A 223 5.33 -4.63 -5.63
CA ALA A 223 4.89 -3.90 -4.45
C ALA A 223 3.37 -3.67 -4.40
N TRP A 224 2.69 -3.73 -5.55
CA TRP A 224 1.22 -3.71 -5.65
C TRP A 224 0.57 -5.06 -5.33
N GLY A 225 1.38 -6.10 -5.18
CA GLY A 225 0.94 -7.48 -4.99
C GLY A 225 0.70 -8.22 -6.30
N LEU A 226 1.27 -7.78 -7.43
CA LEU A 226 1.23 -8.53 -8.69
C LEU A 226 2.44 -9.46 -8.83
N ASP A 227 2.22 -10.61 -9.45
CA ASP A 227 3.28 -11.54 -9.87
C ASP A 227 2.88 -12.27 -11.15
N VAL A 228 3.82 -12.98 -11.75
CA VAL A 228 3.60 -13.94 -12.82
C VAL A 228 3.46 -15.32 -12.20
N GLN A 229 2.35 -15.98 -12.47
CA GLN A 229 2.18 -17.40 -12.22
C GLN A 229 2.49 -18.16 -13.52
N GLU A 230 3.52 -19.00 -13.47
CA GLU A 230 3.85 -19.91 -14.56
C GLU A 230 2.94 -21.13 -14.51
N SER A 231 2.43 -21.53 -15.67
CA SER A 231 1.74 -22.81 -15.86
C SER A 231 2.32 -23.49 -17.09
N LYS A 232 2.10 -24.80 -17.24
CA LYS A 232 2.58 -25.59 -18.39
C LYS A 232 2.09 -25.07 -19.76
N GLN A 233 1.08 -24.18 -19.79
CA GLN A 233 0.40 -23.72 -21.00
C GLN A 233 0.51 -22.19 -21.20
N GLU A 234 0.51 -21.39 -20.15
CA GLU A 234 0.67 -19.92 -20.26
C GLU A 234 1.18 -19.26 -18.96
N SER A 235 2.04 -18.25 -19.10
CA SER A 235 2.41 -17.33 -18.00
C SER A 235 1.36 -16.23 -17.83
N LYS A 236 0.71 -16.18 -16.66
CA LYS A 236 -0.38 -15.24 -16.35
C LYS A 236 0.00 -14.30 -15.22
N VAL A 237 -0.31 -13.01 -15.39
CA VAL A 237 -0.19 -12.04 -14.30
C VAL A 237 -1.35 -12.22 -13.33
N VAL A 238 -1.03 -12.38 -12.04
CA VAL A 238 -1.97 -12.65 -10.95
C VAL A 238 -1.76 -11.67 -9.79
N HIS A 239 -2.79 -11.54 -8.95
CA HIS A 239 -2.63 -10.91 -7.64
C HIS A 239 -2.12 -11.94 -6.62
N ALA A 240 -0.84 -11.85 -6.28
CA ALA A 240 -0.21 -12.73 -5.30
C ALA A 240 -0.70 -12.46 -3.86
N PHE A 241 -0.97 -11.20 -3.52
CA PHE A 241 -1.50 -10.80 -2.22
C PHE A 241 -2.18 -9.41 -2.29
N PRO A 242 -3.12 -9.10 -1.38
CA PRO A 242 -3.61 -7.74 -1.21
C PRO A 242 -2.62 -6.89 -0.40
N ILE A 243 -2.56 -5.59 -0.69
CA ILE A 243 -1.77 -4.65 0.10
C ILE A 243 -2.59 -4.05 1.23
N LYS A 244 -1.92 -3.63 2.33
CA LYS A 244 -2.58 -2.95 3.46
C LYS A 244 -2.59 -1.43 3.27
N LEU A 245 -3.76 -0.87 3.01
CA LEU A 245 -4.04 0.55 2.84
C LEU A 245 -4.81 1.12 4.05
N GLY A 246 -4.63 2.40 4.36
CA GLY A 246 -5.43 3.09 5.37
C GLY A 246 -5.10 2.75 6.82
N GLY A 247 -6.05 3.05 7.71
CA GLY A 247 -5.95 2.88 9.16
C GLY A 247 -6.46 1.53 9.66
N ALA A 248 -6.43 1.34 10.99
CA ALA A 248 -6.98 0.16 11.66
C ALA A 248 -6.44 -1.22 11.19
N LYS A 249 -5.24 -1.26 10.61
CA LYS A 249 -4.58 -2.49 10.16
C LYS A 249 -4.45 -3.59 11.25
N PRO A 250 -4.18 -3.29 12.54
CA PRO A 250 -4.18 -4.31 13.60
C PRO A 250 -5.56 -4.95 13.85
N ARG A 251 -6.64 -4.31 13.41
CA ARG A 251 -8.01 -4.85 13.39
C ARG A 251 -8.38 -5.42 12.03
N CYS A 252 -7.36 -5.74 11.23
CA CYS A 252 -7.45 -6.43 9.95
C CYS A 252 -8.20 -5.67 8.85
N LEU A 253 -8.49 -4.39 9.04
CA LEU A 253 -9.03 -3.49 8.02
C LEU A 253 -8.01 -3.17 6.92
N GLY A 254 -8.53 -2.80 5.75
CA GLY A 254 -7.77 -2.16 4.68
C GLY A 254 -6.92 -3.08 3.82
N ALA A 255 -7.31 -4.34 3.62
CA ALA A 255 -6.73 -5.15 2.56
C ALA A 255 -7.38 -4.78 1.21
N VAL A 256 -6.57 -4.42 0.21
CA VAL A 256 -7.04 -3.99 -1.11
C VAL A 256 -6.24 -4.63 -2.24
N TYR A 257 -6.87 -4.81 -3.41
CA TYR A 257 -6.17 -5.09 -4.66
C TYR A 257 -6.08 -3.83 -5.52
N LEU A 258 -4.89 -3.54 -6.05
CA LEU A 258 -4.66 -2.50 -7.05
C LEU A 258 -4.69 -3.11 -8.44
N ARG A 259 -5.81 -3.00 -9.17
CA ARG A 259 -6.01 -3.64 -10.47
C ARG A 259 -5.68 -2.70 -11.62
N PRO A 260 -4.60 -2.96 -12.40
CA PRO A 260 -4.34 -2.21 -13.62
C PRO A 260 -5.50 -2.38 -14.62
N LYS A 261 -5.92 -1.29 -15.27
CA LYS A 261 -7.04 -1.29 -16.23
C LYS A 261 -6.61 -0.91 -17.63
N ARG A 262 -5.96 0.25 -17.78
CA ARG A 262 -5.52 0.79 -19.08
C ARG A 262 -4.16 1.44 -18.93
N LEU A 263 -3.29 1.17 -19.89
CA LEU A 263 -1.94 1.71 -19.94
C LEU A 263 -1.81 2.69 -21.09
N TYR A 264 -1.20 3.83 -20.82
CA TYR A 264 -0.84 4.85 -21.78
C TYR A 264 0.66 5.09 -21.65
N LEU A 265 1.41 4.98 -22.74
CA LEU A 265 2.85 5.17 -22.76
C LEU A 265 3.24 6.44 -23.52
N ILE A 266 4.29 7.10 -23.07
CA ILE A 266 4.94 8.20 -23.75
C ILE A 266 6.21 7.62 -24.34
N GLN A 267 6.29 7.60 -25.67
CA GLN A 267 7.42 7.08 -26.43
C GLN A 267 7.91 8.15 -27.40
N GLU A 268 9.22 8.20 -27.61
CA GLU A 268 9.80 9.06 -28.63
C GLU A 268 9.31 8.63 -30.03
N GLY A 269 8.97 9.61 -30.85
CA GLY A 269 8.44 9.38 -32.19
C GLY A 269 7.72 10.61 -32.74
N PRO A 270 7.18 10.53 -33.97
CA PRO A 270 6.50 11.65 -34.62
C PRO A 270 5.35 12.23 -33.79
N ASP A 271 4.64 11.37 -33.03
CA ASP A 271 3.49 11.75 -32.21
C ASP A 271 3.84 12.12 -30.76
N PHE A 272 5.13 12.28 -30.43
CA PHE A 272 5.59 12.46 -29.04
C PHE A 272 4.90 13.62 -28.32
N PHE A 273 4.84 14.81 -28.92
CA PHE A 273 4.18 15.97 -28.29
C PHE A 273 2.66 15.79 -28.15
N SER A 274 2.04 15.09 -29.10
CA SER A 274 0.62 14.75 -29.03
C SER A 274 0.36 13.79 -27.87
N ALA A 275 1.18 12.73 -27.76
CA ALA A 275 1.14 11.77 -26.67
C ALA A 275 1.38 12.44 -25.31
N LEU A 276 2.36 13.35 -25.22
CA LEU A 276 2.64 14.09 -24.00
C LEU A 276 1.42 14.93 -23.56
N ARG A 277 0.76 15.60 -24.51
CA ARG A 277 -0.46 16.38 -24.25
C ARG A 277 -1.65 15.51 -23.83
N SER A 278 -1.80 14.32 -24.41
CA SER A 278 -2.90 13.39 -24.11
C SER A 278 -2.64 12.46 -22.92
N GLY A 279 -1.45 12.55 -22.30
CA GLY A 279 -1.06 11.66 -21.20
C GLY A 279 -0.66 10.24 -21.63
N GLY A 280 -0.20 10.09 -22.88
CA GLY A 280 0.33 8.87 -23.50
C GLY A 280 -0.58 8.30 -24.60
N THR A 281 -0.05 7.34 -25.36
CA THR A 281 -0.78 6.52 -26.34
C THR A 281 -1.19 5.19 -25.72
N PRO A 282 -2.39 4.64 -26.02
CA PRO A 282 -2.81 3.35 -25.51
C PRO A 282 -1.79 2.25 -25.83
N ALA A 283 -1.46 1.43 -24.82
CA ALA A 283 -0.51 0.33 -24.95
C ALA A 283 -1.08 -0.99 -24.41
N SER A 284 -0.53 -2.11 -24.89
CA SER A 284 -0.91 -3.45 -24.46
C SER A 284 -0.52 -3.71 -22.99
N LEU A 285 -1.47 -3.51 -22.09
CA LEU A 285 -1.25 -3.67 -20.64
C LEU A 285 -0.71 -5.06 -20.28
N ARG A 286 -1.31 -6.12 -20.83
CA ARG A 286 -0.94 -7.51 -20.50
C ARG A 286 0.49 -7.84 -20.93
N GLU A 287 0.89 -7.37 -22.11
CA GLU A 287 2.25 -7.54 -22.63
C GLU A 287 3.25 -6.76 -21.77
N LYS A 288 3.00 -5.47 -21.52
CA LYS A 288 3.93 -4.63 -20.75
C LYS A 288 4.09 -5.08 -19.30
N LEU A 289 3.02 -5.55 -18.65
CA LEU A 289 3.12 -6.15 -17.32
C LEU A 289 4.05 -7.36 -17.30
N ARG A 290 4.03 -8.21 -18.34
CA ARG A 290 4.94 -9.37 -18.43
C ARG A 290 6.39 -8.92 -18.56
N VAL A 291 6.67 -8.01 -19.49
CA VAL A 291 8.01 -7.44 -19.71
C VAL A 291 8.57 -6.83 -18.42
N TRP A 292 7.76 -6.05 -17.68
CA TRP A 292 8.20 -5.46 -16.42
C TRP A 292 8.43 -6.52 -15.34
N LEU A 293 7.53 -7.50 -15.20
CA LEU A 293 7.62 -8.51 -14.15
C LEU A 293 8.72 -9.56 -14.41
N GLU A 294 9.20 -9.71 -15.65
CA GLU A 294 10.36 -10.57 -15.96
C GLU A 294 11.64 -10.08 -15.27
N ASP A 295 11.81 -8.75 -15.12
CA ASP A 295 12.98 -8.18 -14.47
C ASP A 295 12.86 -8.23 -12.93
N LYS A 296 13.74 -9.03 -12.32
CA LYS A 296 13.83 -9.23 -10.86
C LYS A 296 15.11 -8.64 -10.26
N SER A 297 15.87 -7.85 -11.02
CA SER A 297 17.23 -7.40 -10.65
C SER A 297 17.29 -6.45 -9.43
N LEU A 298 16.15 -5.84 -9.06
CA LEU A 298 16.01 -5.00 -7.86
C LEU A 298 15.25 -5.68 -6.71
N LEU A 299 14.85 -6.94 -6.87
CA LEU A 299 14.04 -7.68 -5.91
C LEU A 299 14.92 -8.37 -4.86
N ASP A 300 14.62 -8.16 -3.59
CA ASP A 300 15.11 -9.00 -2.50
C ASP A 300 14.26 -10.27 -2.43
N GLY A 301 14.82 -11.39 -2.87
CA GLY A 301 14.11 -12.66 -2.96
C GLY A 301 13.57 -13.18 -1.63
N LYS A 302 14.33 -13.03 -0.54
CA LYS A 302 13.91 -13.52 0.80
C LYS A 302 12.75 -12.69 1.36
N ALA A 303 12.82 -11.37 1.19
CA ALA A 303 11.71 -10.49 1.52
C ALA A 303 10.48 -10.82 0.66
N TRP A 304 10.66 -11.05 -0.64
CA TRP A 304 9.57 -11.41 -1.55
C TRP A 304 8.87 -12.71 -1.16
N GLU A 305 9.62 -13.78 -0.90
CA GLU A 305 9.08 -15.06 -0.42
C GLU A 305 8.29 -14.91 0.89
N THR A 306 8.78 -14.06 1.79
CA THR A 306 8.08 -13.75 3.05
C THR A 306 6.73 -13.08 2.78
N PHE A 307 6.67 -12.12 1.85
CA PHE A 307 5.40 -11.51 1.44
C PHE A 307 4.45 -12.51 0.77
N LEU A 308 4.95 -13.33 -0.16
CA LEU A 308 4.16 -14.36 -0.82
C LEU A 308 3.56 -15.37 0.18
N ARG A 309 4.24 -15.64 1.29
CA ARG A 309 3.73 -16.52 2.36
C ARG A 309 2.77 -15.80 3.30
N GLU A 310 3.15 -14.63 3.81
CA GLU A 310 2.48 -14.00 4.96
C GLU A 310 1.38 -13.00 4.59
N ALA A 311 1.49 -12.34 3.43
CA ALA A 311 0.57 -11.26 3.04
C ALA A 311 -0.70 -11.75 2.34
N LYS A 312 -0.83 -13.06 2.07
CA LYS A 312 -2.04 -13.67 1.50
C LYS A 312 -3.27 -13.41 2.37
N LEU A 313 -4.45 -13.46 1.74
CA LEU A 313 -5.71 -13.52 2.46
C LEU A 313 -5.76 -14.82 3.28
N LYS A 314 -6.06 -14.68 4.58
CA LYS A 314 -6.23 -15.79 5.51
C LYS A 314 -7.66 -15.74 6.04
N HIS A 315 -8.35 -16.87 6.03
CA HIS A 315 -9.72 -17.00 6.58
C HIS A 315 -9.73 -17.18 8.11
N GLU A 316 -8.63 -16.80 8.77
CA GLU A 316 -8.51 -16.80 10.22
C GLU A 316 -9.13 -15.52 10.79
N PRO A 317 -9.78 -15.57 11.96
CA PRO A 317 -10.32 -14.38 12.60
C PRO A 317 -9.19 -13.44 13.09
N CYS A 318 -9.45 -12.15 13.00
CA CYS A 318 -8.59 -11.10 13.53
C CYS A 318 -8.67 -11.07 15.06
N PRO A 319 -7.58 -10.87 15.82
CA PRO A 319 -7.68 -10.77 17.27
C PRO A 319 -8.57 -9.60 17.71
N VAL A 320 -9.55 -9.91 18.57
CA VAL A 320 -10.52 -8.96 19.16
C VAL A 320 -9.78 -7.95 20.04
N GLU A 321 -8.83 -8.43 20.84
CA GLU A 321 -7.96 -7.65 21.70
C GLU A 321 -6.51 -8.09 21.46
N VAL A 322 -5.56 -7.14 21.47
CA VAL A 322 -4.13 -7.44 21.25
C VAL A 322 -3.35 -7.40 22.58
N TYR A 323 -4.05 -7.51 23.70
CA TYR A 323 -3.52 -7.38 25.06
C TYR A 323 -4.05 -8.50 25.95
#